data_AF-W6NTT3-F1
#
_entry.id   AF-W6NTT3-F1
#
_cell.length_a   1.000
_cell.length_b   1.000
_cell.length_c   1.000
_cell.angle_alpha   90.00
_cell.angle_beta   90.00
_cell.angle_gamma   90.00
#
_symmetry.space_group_name_H-M   'P 1'
#
loop_
_entity.id
_entity.type
_entity.pdbx_description
1 polymer ?
#
loop_
_entity_poly.entity_id
_entity_poly.type
_entity_poly.pdbx_seq_one_letter_code
_entity_poly.pdbx_strand_id
1 'polypeptide(L)'
;MLKTNVSAFALLLGSIFLVAVYANELSRCCAGGARHFQQTHTCSNIKSEGSKATCLRSASICCLRALLDSACEEGTDLARQDETCPSSINSLGGGLRKECCECCLLANELLAKNQPCIPPTGFSAACLRAFSRCCQGTFEFTQTIPISTVSENNAVYLGDRCAHSKCEHFCNDRGGESVECTCRPGYDLGPDGQSCV
;
A
#
# COMPACT_ATOMS: atom_id res chain seq x y z
N MET A 1 48.22 -20.39 -2.71
CA MET A 1 47.65 -20.39 -4.06
C MET A 1 46.15 -20.64 -3.93
N LEU A 2 45.36 -19.57 -3.83
CA LEU A 2 43.91 -19.63 -3.72
C LEU A 2 43.35 -19.84 -5.14
N LYS A 3 42.92 -21.06 -5.49
CA LYS A 3 42.20 -21.30 -6.75
C LYS A 3 40.81 -20.70 -6.58
N THR A 4 40.67 -19.41 -6.88
CA THR A 4 39.38 -18.73 -6.92
C THR A 4 38.53 -19.42 -7.98
N ASN A 5 37.41 -19.99 -7.56
CA ASN A 5 36.54 -20.80 -8.39
C ASN A 5 35.69 -19.88 -9.28
N VAL A 6 36.32 -19.36 -10.35
CA VAL A 6 35.73 -18.40 -11.32
C VAL A 6 34.38 -18.89 -11.86
N SER A 7 34.20 -20.21 -11.95
CA SER A 7 32.95 -20.84 -12.38
C SER A 7 31.78 -20.64 -11.40
N ALA A 8 32.03 -20.71 -10.08
CA ALA A 8 30.99 -20.50 -9.07
C ALA A 8 30.53 -19.03 -9.02
N PHE A 9 31.46 -18.08 -9.17
CA PHE A 9 31.16 -16.65 -9.21
C PHE A 9 30.36 -16.26 -10.46
N ALA A 10 30.68 -16.85 -11.62
CA ALA A 10 29.95 -16.64 -12.86
C ALA A 10 28.51 -17.20 -12.81
N LEU A 11 28.31 -18.35 -12.16
CA LEU A 11 26.98 -18.94 -11.97
C LEU A 11 26.10 -18.11 -11.02
N LEU A 12 26.67 -17.62 -9.91
CA LEU A 12 25.99 -16.71 -8.98
C LEU A 12 25.58 -15.41 -9.67
N LEU A 13 26.49 -14.76 -10.40
CA LEU A 13 26.17 -13.55 -11.16
C LEU A 13 25.08 -13.81 -12.22
N GLY A 14 25.18 -14.91 -12.98
CA GLY A 14 24.16 -15.30 -13.97
C GLY A 14 22.77 -15.51 -13.36
N SER A 15 22.69 -16.11 -12.16
CA SER A 15 21.43 -16.31 -11.45
C SER A 15 20.82 -15.00 -10.93
N ILE A 16 21.64 -14.06 -10.45
CA ILE A 16 21.20 -12.73 -9.99
C ILE A 16 20.64 -11.90 -11.16
N PHE A 17 21.31 -11.92 -12.32
CA PHE A 17 20.83 -11.24 -13.53
C PHE A 17 19.48 -11.80 -14.02
N LEU A 18 19.29 -13.12 -13.98
CA LEU A 18 17.99 -13.73 -14.32
C LEU A 18 16.88 -13.26 -13.37
N VAL A 19 17.10 -13.31 -12.05
CA VAL A 19 16.09 -12.88 -11.05
C VAL A 19 15.70 -11.40 -11.21
N ALA A 20 16.68 -10.53 -11.45
CA ALA A 20 16.43 -9.10 -11.65
C ALA A 20 15.57 -8.81 -12.89
N VAL A 21 15.79 -9.53 -13.99
CA VAL A 21 15.00 -9.38 -15.23
C VAL A 21 13.56 -9.89 -15.04
N TYR A 22 13.35 -11.02 -14.36
CA TYR A 22 12.00 -11.55 -14.09
C TYR A 22 11.17 -10.67 -13.15
N ALA A 23 11.78 -10.07 -12.12
CA ALA A 23 11.10 -9.14 -11.23
C ALA A 23 10.66 -7.85 -11.95
N ASN A 24 11.47 -7.39 -12.90
CA ASN A 24 11.15 -6.24 -13.74
C ASN A 24 9.96 -6.53 -14.68
N GLU A 25 9.90 -7.74 -15.26
CA GLU A 25 8.77 -8.16 -16.10
C GLU A 25 7.46 -8.24 -15.33
N LEU A 26 7.42 -8.87 -14.14
CA LEU A 26 6.20 -8.94 -13.33
C LEU A 26 5.70 -7.55 -12.89
N SER A 27 6.62 -6.67 -12.53
CA SER A 27 6.31 -5.28 -12.19
C SER A 27 5.70 -4.54 -13.39
N ARG A 28 6.24 -4.72 -14.60
CA ARG A 28 5.67 -4.16 -15.83
C ARG A 28 4.28 -4.71 -16.12
N CYS A 29 4.06 -6.01 -15.92
CA CYS A 29 2.77 -6.66 -16.10
C CYS A 29 1.73 -6.14 -15.10
N CYS A 30 2.10 -6.01 -13.83
CA CYS A 30 1.28 -5.41 -12.79
C CYS A 30 0.87 -3.97 -13.15
N ALA A 31 1.85 -3.13 -13.54
CA ALA A 31 1.59 -1.76 -13.98
C ALA A 31 0.72 -1.71 -15.25
N GLY A 32 0.84 -2.69 -16.15
CA GLY A 32 -0.05 -2.86 -17.30
C GLY A 32 -1.50 -3.16 -16.87
N GLY A 33 -1.69 -4.08 -15.93
CA GLY A 33 -3.00 -4.42 -15.39
C GLY A 33 -3.69 -3.26 -14.68
N ALA A 34 -2.96 -2.51 -13.84
CA ALA A 34 -3.48 -1.32 -13.18
C ALA A 34 -3.93 -0.25 -14.18
N ARG A 35 -3.12 0.01 -15.22
CA ARG A 35 -3.47 0.93 -16.31
C ARG A 35 -4.67 0.46 -17.12
N HIS A 36 -4.80 -0.85 -17.36
CA HIS A 36 -5.95 -1.42 -18.06
C HIS A 36 -7.26 -1.10 -17.32
N PHE A 37 -7.28 -1.23 -16.00
CA PHE A 37 -8.45 -0.80 -15.21
C PHE A 37 -8.72 0.69 -15.37
N GLN A 38 -7.70 1.55 -15.25
CA GLN A 38 -7.88 3.00 -15.39
C GLN A 38 -8.46 3.41 -16.74
N GLN A 39 -8.18 2.66 -17.80
CA GLN A 39 -8.66 2.95 -19.16
C GLN A 39 -10.03 2.36 -19.47
N THR A 40 -10.36 1.20 -18.89
CA THR A 40 -11.54 0.42 -19.30
C THR A 40 -12.58 0.27 -18.20
N HIS A 41 -12.24 0.63 -16.96
CA HIS A 41 -13.01 0.42 -15.74
C HIS A 41 -13.45 -1.04 -15.52
N THR A 42 -12.75 -2.00 -16.13
CA THR A 42 -13.00 -3.44 -15.97
C THR A 42 -11.68 -4.20 -15.92
N CYS A 43 -11.71 -5.37 -15.30
CA CYS A 43 -10.57 -6.29 -15.26
C CYS A 43 -10.76 -7.52 -16.18
N SER A 44 -11.67 -7.39 -17.13
CA SER A 44 -11.90 -8.40 -18.16
C SER A 44 -10.98 -8.17 -19.36
N ASN A 45 -10.65 -9.25 -20.07
CA ASN A 45 -9.94 -9.21 -21.36
C ASN A 45 -8.57 -8.49 -21.35
N ILE A 46 -7.81 -8.63 -20.26
CA ILE A 46 -6.46 -8.09 -20.16
C ILE A 46 -5.57 -8.77 -21.20
N LYS A 47 -5.12 -8.01 -22.21
CA LYS A 47 -4.15 -8.48 -23.20
C LYS A 47 -2.75 -8.29 -22.63
N SER A 48 -2.00 -9.38 -22.50
CA SER A 48 -0.65 -9.36 -21.94
C SER A 48 0.39 -9.53 -23.06
N GLU A 49 1.24 -8.51 -23.24
CA GLU A 49 2.49 -8.59 -24.00
C GLU A 49 3.65 -8.94 -23.05
N GLY A 50 3.85 -10.24 -22.76
CA GLY A 50 4.93 -10.71 -21.89
C GLY A 50 4.68 -12.08 -21.26
N SER A 51 5.76 -12.75 -20.79
CA SER A 51 5.85 -14.18 -20.42
C SER A 51 4.55 -14.87 -19.96
N LYS A 52 4.20 -15.92 -20.73
CA LYS A 52 3.00 -16.77 -20.67
C LYS A 52 2.49 -17.01 -19.24
N ALA A 53 1.19 -16.80 -19.03
CA ALA A 53 0.44 -17.03 -17.78
C ALA A 53 0.83 -16.18 -16.56
N THR A 54 2.09 -16.16 -16.11
CA THR A 54 2.48 -15.44 -14.87
C THR A 54 2.29 -13.93 -15.01
N CYS A 55 2.69 -13.36 -16.15
CA CYS A 55 2.46 -11.95 -16.43
C CYS A 55 0.97 -11.60 -16.41
N LEU A 56 0.13 -12.44 -17.03
CA LEU A 56 -1.32 -12.25 -17.04
C LEU A 56 -1.91 -12.31 -15.63
N ARG A 57 -1.45 -13.25 -14.79
CA ARG A 57 -1.88 -13.33 -13.38
C ARG A 57 -1.52 -12.06 -12.61
N SER A 58 -0.28 -11.58 -12.72
CA SER A 58 0.16 -10.35 -12.06
C SER A 58 -0.63 -9.13 -12.55
N ALA A 59 -0.91 -9.04 -13.85
CA ALA A 59 -1.74 -7.99 -14.41
C ALA A 59 -3.19 -8.06 -13.86
N SER A 60 -3.81 -9.23 -13.81
CA SER A 60 -5.16 -9.41 -13.24
C SER A 60 -5.22 -9.01 -11.77
N ILE A 61 -4.24 -9.39 -10.95
CA ILE A 61 -4.18 -9.02 -9.53
C ILE A 61 -4.11 -7.49 -9.38
N CYS A 62 -3.20 -6.84 -10.10
CA CYS A 62 -3.02 -5.39 -9.98
C CYS A 62 -4.16 -4.59 -10.63
N CYS A 63 -4.83 -5.15 -11.63
CA CYS A 63 -6.08 -4.60 -12.15
C CYS A 63 -7.17 -4.60 -11.07
N LEU A 64 -7.40 -5.75 -10.43
CA LEU A 64 -8.41 -5.86 -9.37
C LEU A 64 -8.09 -4.95 -8.19
N ARG A 65 -6.81 -4.82 -7.83
CA ARG A 65 -6.37 -3.87 -6.81
C ARG A 65 -6.71 -2.42 -7.19
N ALA A 66 -6.42 -2.01 -8.42
CA ALA A 66 -6.78 -0.67 -8.90
C ALA A 66 -8.30 -0.42 -8.88
N LEU A 67 -9.09 -1.46 -9.18
CA LEU A 67 -10.56 -1.42 -9.05
C LEU A 67 -10.99 -1.18 -7.61
N LEU A 68 -10.43 -1.95 -6.66
CA LEU A 68 -10.73 -1.82 -5.24
C LEU A 68 -10.30 -0.45 -4.69
N ASP A 69 -9.10 0.03 -5.06
CA ASP A 69 -8.61 1.35 -4.66
C ASP A 69 -9.53 2.46 -5.20
N SER A 70 -9.99 2.36 -6.46
CA SER A 70 -10.95 3.30 -7.05
C SER A 70 -12.31 3.27 -6.34
N ALA A 71 -12.81 2.08 -5.99
CA ALA A 71 -14.07 1.94 -5.24
C ALA A 71 -13.99 2.60 -3.86
N CYS A 72 -12.85 2.43 -3.15
CA CYS A 72 -12.59 3.06 -1.86
C CYS A 72 -12.51 4.59 -1.97
N GLU A 73 -11.84 5.10 -3.00
CA GLU A 73 -11.75 6.54 -3.29
C GLU A 73 -13.13 7.13 -3.54
N GLU A 74 -13.93 6.50 -4.40
CA GLU A 74 -15.30 6.92 -4.68
C GLU A 74 -16.15 6.95 -3.40
N GLY A 75 -15.97 5.98 -2.49
CA GLY A 75 -16.64 5.97 -1.19
C GLY A 75 -16.19 7.09 -0.27
N THR A 76 -14.90 7.38 -0.24
CA THR A 76 -14.33 8.48 0.54
C THR A 76 -14.88 9.83 0.06
N ASP A 77 -15.01 10.01 -1.25
CA ASP A 77 -15.52 11.25 -1.84
C ASP A 77 -17.03 11.43 -1.64
N LEU A 78 -17.81 10.34 -1.62
CA LEU A 78 -19.22 10.39 -1.22
C LEU A 78 -19.38 10.93 0.21
N ALA A 79 -18.61 10.41 1.17
CA ALA A 79 -18.68 10.84 2.55
C ALA A 79 -18.32 12.32 2.75
N ARG A 80 -17.51 12.90 1.87
CA ARG A 80 -17.21 14.35 1.87
C ARG A 80 -18.33 15.22 1.30
N GLN A 81 -19.16 14.67 0.42
CA GLN A 81 -20.17 15.41 -0.33
C GLN A 81 -21.59 15.25 0.23
N ASP A 82 -22.00 14.01 0.50
CA ASP A 82 -23.41 13.65 0.68
C ASP A 82 -23.78 13.24 2.13
N GLU A 83 -22.83 13.34 3.09
CA GLU A 83 -22.94 12.95 4.51
C GLU A 83 -23.52 11.55 4.79
N THR A 84 -23.73 10.74 3.76
CA THR A 84 -24.42 9.45 3.82
C THR A 84 -23.70 8.41 2.99
N CYS A 85 -23.62 7.20 3.52
CA CYS A 85 -22.96 6.08 2.87
C CYS A 85 -23.96 5.03 2.36
N PRO A 86 -23.73 4.47 1.17
CA PRO A 86 -24.62 3.47 0.60
C PRO A 86 -24.62 2.18 1.43
N SER A 87 -25.81 1.68 1.76
CA SER A 87 -25.99 0.53 2.66
C SER A 87 -25.66 -0.82 2.01
N SER A 88 -25.88 -0.97 0.70
CA SER A 88 -25.45 -2.13 -0.09
C SER A 88 -25.15 -1.77 -1.54
N ILE A 89 -23.95 -2.12 -2.01
CA ILE A 89 -23.58 -2.01 -3.42
C ILE A 89 -23.28 -3.41 -3.94
N ASN A 90 -24.14 -3.91 -4.82
CA ASN A 90 -23.99 -5.21 -5.48
C ASN A 90 -23.04 -5.12 -6.69
N SER A 91 -21.87 -4.50 -6.50
CA SER A 91 -20.81 -4.41 -7.49
C SER A 91 -19.49 -4.91 -6.91
N LEU A 92 -18.58 -5.30 -7.79
CA LEU A 92 -17.20 -5.58 -7.41
C LEU A 92 -16.60 -4.33 -6.73
N GLY A 93 -16.07 -4.50 -5.52
CA GLY A 93 -15.56 -3.39 -4.71
C GLY A 93 -16.60 -2.65 -3.87
N GLY A 94 -17.89 -2.99 -3.98
CA GLY A 94 -18.97 -2.32 -3.24
C GLY A 94 -18.82 -2.36 -1.72
N GLY A 95 -18.36 -3.48 -1.16
CA GLY A 95 -18.06 -3.59 0.28
C GLY A 95 -16.95 -2.64 0.73
N LEU A 96 -15.90 -2.50 -0.08
CA LEU A 96 -14.77 -1.62 0.22
C LEU A 96 -15.14 -0.14 0.04
N ARG A 97 -15.95 0.18 -0.97
CA ARG A 97 -16.54 1.50 -1.16
C ARG A 97 -17.35 1.93 0.06
N LYS A 98 -18.20 1.04 0.56
CA LYS A 98 -18.96 1.28 1.80
C LYS A 98 -18.03 1.49 2.98
N GLU A 99 -17.08 0.58 3.22
CA GLU A 99 -16.14 0.68 4.34
C GLU A 99 -15.39 2.03 4.33
N CYS A 100 -14.78 2.41 3.21
CA CYS A 100 -14.04 3.67 3.11
C CYS A 100 -14.93 4.91 3.28
N CYS A 101 -16.18 4.85 2.80
CA CYS A 101 -17.18 5.89 3.04
C CYS A 101 -17.47 6.05 4.54
N GLU A 102 -17.81 4.96 5.23
CA GLU A 102 -18.14 4.98 6.66
C GLU A 102 -16.94 5.47 7.50
N CYS A 103 -15.72 5.06 7.13
CA CYS A 103 -14.51 5.52 7.82
C CYS A 103 -14.25 7.02 7.62
N CYS A 104 -14.56 7.57 6.44
CA CYS A 104 -14.48 9.00 6.20
C CYS A 104 -15.58 9.77 6.96
N LEU A 105 -16.83 9.27 6.97
CA LEU A 105 -17.91 9.89 7.75
C LEU A 105 -17.57 9.94 9.24
N LEU A 106 -17.02 8.85 9.79
CA LEU A 106 -16.57 8.84 11.18
C LEU A 106 -15.53 9.93 11.46
N ALA A 107 -14.56 10.13 10.56
CA ALA A 107 -13.59 11.22 10.69
C ALA A 107 -14.28 12.59 10.69
N ASN A 108 -15.23 12.81 9.77
CA ASN A 108 -16.00 14.05 9.70
C ASN A 108 -16.82 14.30 10.98
N GLU A 109 -17.42 13.26 11.57
CA GLU A 109 -18.14 13.36 12.84
C GLU A 109 -17.24 13.77 14.00
N LEU A 110 -16.02 13.20 14.08
CA LEU A 110 -15.04 13.57 15.10
C LEU A 110 -14.62 15.03 14.94
N LEU A 111 -14.35 15.47 13.72
CA LEU A 111 -14.03 16.87 13.42
C LEU A 111 -15.18 17.81 13.80
N ALA A 112 -16.43 17.46 13.44
CA ALA A 112 -17.61 18.26 13.78
C ALA A 112 -17.81 18.39 15.30
N LYS A 113 -17.39 17.38 16.07
CA LYS A 113 -17.44 17.37 17.54
C LYS A 113 -16.19 17.98 18.20
N ASN A 114 -15.25 18.54 17.44
CA ASN A 114 -13.94 19.01 17.92
C ASN A 114 -13.15 17.92 18.69
N GLN A 115 -13.32 16.66 18.32
CA GLN A 115 -12.59 15.54 18.88
C GLN A 115 -11.32 15.27 18.08
N PRO A 116 -10.26 14.72 18.72
CA PRO A 116 -9.05 14.37 18.01
C PRO A 116 -9.35 13.27 16.98
N CYS A 117 -8.82 13.43 15.77
CA CYS A 117 -9.06 12.50 14.66
C CYS A 117 -8.19 11.25 14.80
N ILE A 118 -8.52 10.39 15.77
CA ILE A 118 -7.80 9.17 16.12
C ILE A 118 -8.69 7.98 15.77
N PRO A 119 -8.27 7.09 14.86
CA PRO A 119 -9.06 5.92 14.49
C PRO A 119 -9.00 4.83 15.58
N PRO A 120 -10.09 4.08 15.81
CA PRO A 120 -10.08 2.86 16.62
C PRO A 120 -9.09 1.79 16.10
N THR A 121 -8.59 0.98 17.03
CA THR A 121 -7.80 -0.21 16.69
C THR A 121 -8.66 -1.26 15.98
N GLY A 122 -8.11 -1.92 14.96
CA GLY A 122 -8.80 -3.00 14.22
C GLY A 122 -9.41 -2.58 12.89
N PHE A 123 -9.29 -1.32 12.50
CA PHE A 123 -9.67 -0.87 11.16
C PHE A 123 -8.72 -1.43 10.09
N SER A 124 -9.26 -1.72 8.90
CA SER A 124 -8.46 -2.16 7.78
C SER A 124 -7.53 -1.05 7.28
N ALA A 125 -6.45 -1.41 6.58
CA ALA A 125 -5.55 -0.42 5.98
C ALA A 125 -6.26 0.53 4.99
N ALA A 126 -7.31 0.05 4.31
CA ALA A 126 -8.11 0.87 3.39
C ALA A 126 -8.97 1.89 4.16
N CYS A 127 -9.64 1.43 5.22
CA CYS A 127 -10.40 2.30 6.12
C CYS A 127 -9.52 3.37 6.77
N LEU A 128 -8.36 2.99 7.33
CA LEU A 128 -7.40 3.92 7.94
C LEU A 128 -6.94 4.99 6.94
N ARG A 129 -6.71 4.61 5.69
CA ARG A 129 -6.36 5.56 4.61
C ARG A 129 -7.50 6.53 4.34
N ALA A 130 -8.74 6.05 4.19
CA ALA A 130 -9.91 6.89 3.97
C ALA A 130 -10.15 7.86 5.15
N PHE A 131 -10.12 7.35 6.38
CA PHE A 131 -10.24 8.11 7.62
C PHE A 131 -9.21 9.24 7.68
N SER A 132 -7.92 8.92 7.49
CA SER A 132 -6.84 9.93 7.53
C SER A 132 -7.00 11.02 6.46
N ARG A 133 -7.52 10.66 5.28
CA ARG A 133 -7.77 11.59 4.18
C ARG A 133 -8.92 12.56 4.48
N CYS A 134 -9.85 12.18 5.35
CA CYS A 134 -10.97 13.02 5.77
C CYS A 134 -10.66 13.80 7.05
N CYS A 135 -9.77 13.30 7.91
CA CYS A 135 -9.20 14.08 9.01
C CYS A 135 -8.47 15.35 8.56
N GLN A 136 -7.81 15.30 7.40
CA GLN A 136 -7.01 16.41 6.84
C GLN A 136 -7.87 17.44 6.07
N GLY A 137 -9.17 17.57 6.40
CA GLY A 137 -10.19 18.30 5.65
C GLY A 137 -9.65 19.48 4.84
N THR A 138 -9.76 19.41 3.51
CA THR A 138 -9.41 20.44 2.49
C THR A 138 -8.64 21.65 3.03
N PHE A 139 -7.41 21.44 3.51
CA PHE A 139 -6.44 22.51 3.69
C PHE A 139 -5.47 22.41 2.52
N GLU A 140 -5.53 23.44 1.66
CA GLU A 140 -4.57 23.65 0.59
C GLU A 140 -3.16 23.52 1.15
N PHE A 141 -2.42 22.59 0.56
CA PHE A 141 -1.02 22.34 0.81
C PHE A 141 -0.20 23.56 0.38
N THR A 142 -0.11 24.59 1.22
CA THR A 142 1.03 25.48 1.20
C THR A 142 2.12 24.82 2.03
N GLN A 143 3.12 24.33 1.31
CA GLN A 143 4.39 23.91 1.86
C GLN A 143 4.92 25.02 2.78
N THR A 144 4.89 24.80 4.09
CA THR A 144 5.90 25.24 5.05
C THR A 144 5.55 24.63 6.39
N ILE A 145 6.20 23.50 6.71
CA ILE A 145 6.19 22.94 8.06
C ILE A 145 7.36 23.61 8.80
N PRO A 146 7.13 24.50 9.79
CA PRO A 146 8.12 24.71 10.83
C PRO A 146 7.96 23.59 11.86
N ILE A 147 9.01 22.78 11.98
CA ILE A 147 9.26 21.86 13.08
C ILE A 147 9.33 22.68 14.37
N SER A 148 8.54 22.32 15.40
CA SER A 148 8.83 22.49 16.83
C SER A 148 7.81 21.71 17.64
N THR A 149 8.17 20.49 18.06
CA THR A 149 8.43 20.10 19.46
C THR A 149 7.26 20.35 20.42
N VAL A 150 6.62 19.28 20.94
CA VAL A 150 6.33 19.07 22.38
C VAL A 150 5.80 17.63 22.63
N SER A 151 6.47 16.98 23.60
CA SER A 151 6.07 15.95 24.56
C SER A 151 5.82 14.48 24.16
N GLU A 152 6.65 13.65 24.79
CA GLU A 152 6.53 12.22 25.02
C GLU A 152 5.13 11.82 25.56
N ASN A 153 4.42 11.01 24.77
CA ASN A 153 3.65 9.82 25.15
C ASN A 153 2.48 9.64 24.19
N ASN A 154 2.54 8.55 23.41
CA ASN A 154 1.61 8.09 22.35
C ASN A 154 1.61 8.89 21.04
N ALA A 155 2.68 8.70 20.26
CA ALA A 155 2.73 9.12 18.87
C ALA A 155 1.88 8.20 17.98
N VAL A 156 0.72 8.69 17.56
CA VAL A 156 0.10 8.26 16.30
C VAL A 156 1.05 8.75 15.19
N TYR A 157 1.78 7.82 14.57
CA TYR A 157 2.72 8.16 13.51
C TYR A 157 1.95 8.57 12.24
N LEU A 158 1.63 9.85 12.15
CA LEU A 158 1.17 10.49 10.93
C LEU A 158 2.38 10.71 10.01
N GLY A 159 2.82 9.63 9.37
CA GLY A 159 3.97 9.60 8.47
C GLY A 159 4.19 8.18 7.98
N ASP A 160 4.88 8.01 6.85
CA ASP A 160 5.32 6.69 6.42
C ASP A 160 6.29 6.13 7.47
N ARG A 161 5.81 5.24 8.35
CA ARG A 161 6.62 4.63 9.41
C ARG A 161 7.78 3.82 8.84
N CYS A 162 7.67 3.42 7.57
CA CYS A 162 8.76 2.78 6.86
C CYS A 162 9.85 3.76 6.40
N ALA A 163 9.54 5.05 6.22
CA ALA A 163 10.52 6.04 5.79
C ALA A 163 11.67 6.25 6.79
N HIS A 164 11.43 5.95 8.07
CA HIS A 164 12.42 6.04 9.15
C HIS A 164 12.77 4.66 9.73
N SER A 165 12.27 3.58 9.14
CA SER A 165 12.56 2.23 9.58
C SER A 165 14.01 1.85 9.29
N LYS A 166 14.55 0.93 10.10
CA LYS A 166 15.89 0.36 9.91
C LYS A 166 15.83 -1.01 9.22
N CYS A 167 14.71 -1.34 8.57
CA CYS A 167 14.59 -2.60 7.86
C CYS A 167 15.62 -2.67 6.74
N GLU A 168 16.42 -3.74 6.70
CA GLU A 168 17.48 -3.88 5.71
C GLU A 168 16.94 -4.06 4.29
N HIS A 169 15.83 -4.80 4.15
CA HIS A 169 15.23 -5.10 2.85
C HIS A 169 13.86 -4.47 2.65
N PHE A 170 12.82 -5.00 3.30
CA PHE A 170 11.45 -4.54 3.12
C PHE A 170 10.84 -4.15 4.46
N CYS A 171 10.04 -3.09 4.45
CA CYS A 171 9.26 -2.65 5.60
C CYS A 171 7.76 -2.75 5.27
N ASN A 172 7.00 -3.30 6.20
CA ASN A 172 5.56 -3.46 6.10
C ASN A 172 4.90 -2.77 7.30
N ASP A 173 4.19 -1.68 7.04
CA ASP A 173 3.35 -1.05 8.06
C ASP A 173 1.96 -1.68 8.04
N ARG A 174 1.70 -2.57 9.00
CA ARG A 174 0.41 -3.25 9.17
C ARG A 174 -0.50 -2.54 10.17
N GLY A 175 -0.15 -1.35 10.64
CA GLY A 175 -0.93 -0.61 11.63
C GLY A 175 -0.86 -1.21 13.06
N GLY A 176 0.09 -2.10 13.33
CA GLY A 176 0.42 -2.58 14.67
C GLY A 176 1.37 -1.64 15.43
N GLU A 177 1.80 -2.05 16.63
CA GLU A 177 2.66 -1.26 17.52
C GLU A 177 4.00 -0.86 16.89
N SER A 178 4.56 -1.69 16.00
CA SER A 178 5.76 -1.43 15.21
C SER A 178 5.55 -1.75 13.73
N VAL A 179 6.45 -1.29 12.87
CA VAL A 179 6.55 -1.79 11.49
C VAL A 179 7.21 -3.17 11.48
N GLU A 180 6.86 -4.01 10.51
CA GLU A 180 7.41 -5.35 10.35
C GLU A 180 8.40 -5.39 9.20
N CYS A 181 9.66 -5.76 9.50
CA CYS A 181 10.66 -5.96 8.47
C CYS A 181 10.53 -7.37 7.85
N THR A 182 10.74 -7.47 6.54
CA THR A 182 10.82 -8.76 5.83
C THR A 182 12.02 -8.80 4.90
N CYS A 183 12.58 -9.99 4.69
CA CYS A 183 13.78 -10.19 3.89
C CYS A 183 13.47 -10.68 2.48
N ARG A 184 14.41 -10.43 1.56
CA ARG A 184 14.40 -11.05 0.23
C ARG A 184 14.55 -12.57 0.35
N PRO A 185 14.02 -13.35 -0.62
CA PRO A 185 14.23 -14.79 -0.63
C PRO A 185 15.72 -15.16 -0.56
N GLY A 186 16.05 -16.13 0.29
CA GLY A 186 17.43 -16.55 0.54
C GLY A 186 18.13 -15.86 1.71
N TYR A 187 17.43 -14.98 2.43
CA TYR A 187 17.87 -14.37 3.68
C TYR A 187 16.81 -14.59 4.75
N ASP A 188 17.26 -14.82 5.98
CA ASP A 188 16.40 -14.93 7.15
C ASP A 188 16.41 -13.61 7.91
N LEU A 189 15.28 -13.28 8.54
CA LEU A 189 15.20 -12.10 9.39
C LEU A 189 16.01 -12.36 10.66
N GLY A 190 16.97 -11.48 10.91
CA GLY A 190 17.80 -11.51 12.11
C GLY A 190 16.97 -11.35 13.39
N PRO A 191 17.54 -11.75 14.55
CA PRO A 191 16.84 -11.68 15.83
C PRO A 191 16.57 -10.25 16.31
N ASP A 192 17.22 -9.26 15.70
CA ASP A 192 16.96 -7.83 15.92
C ASP A 192 15.68 -7.33 15.22
N GLY A 193 15.04 -8.19 14.42
CA GLY A 193 13.83 -7.91 13.66
C GLY A 193 14.02 -6.88 12.55
N GLN A 194 15.27 -6.58 12.16
CA GLN A 194 15.63 -5.50 11.23
C GLN A 194 16.63 -5.95 10.16
N SER A 195 17.65 -6.70 10.56
CA SER A 195 18.73 -7.16 9.68
C SER A 195 18.31 -8.43 8.92
N CYS A 196 18.90 -8.66 7.75
CA CYS A 196 18.68 -9.86 6.95
C CYS A 196 20.00 -10.64 6.81
N VAL A 197 20.02 -11.89 7.27
CA VAL A 197 21.23 -12.74 7.35
C VAL A 197 21.15 -13.99 6.50
#